data_AF-A0A7K4AI27-F1
#
_entry.id   AF-A0A7K4AI27-F1
#
_cell.length_a   1.000
_cell.length_b   1.000
_cell.length_c   1.000
_cell.angle_alpha   90.00
_cell.angle_beta   90.00
_cell.angle_gamma   90.00
#
_symmetry.space_group_name_H-M   'P 1'
#
loop_
_entity.id
_entity.type
_entity.pdbx_description
1 polymer ?
#
loop_
_entity_poly.entity_id
_entity_poly.type
_entity_poly.pdbx_seq_one_letter_code
_entity_poly.pdbx_strand_id
1 'polypeptide(L)'
;MSTDEKQRLMDGMMEKFFADLTPEEKQQMMASMMPMMMEMMPQMMEGKDPGNMMEMMLELMRKDMPAMQQMMTKMMPQCLSMMLPRIGKEERVEFIPRMVAVLLEQGSDGMTEEERTDLMKRVAKIAGA
;
A
#
# COMPACT_ATOMS: atom_id res chain seq x y z
N MET A 1 22.28 -15.41 15.93
CA MET A 1 21.68 -15.73 14.62
C MET A 1 20.72 -14.60 14.28
N SER A 2 21.09 -13.78 13.30
CA SER A 2 20.30 -12.61 12.87
C SER A 2 19.03 -13.05 12.15
N THR A 3 17.99 -12.23 12.16
CA THR A 3 16.77 -12.42 11.34
C THR A 3 17.13 -12.61 9.86
N ASP A 4 18.13 -11.89 9.36
CA ASP A 4 18.61 -11.99 7.97
C ASP A 4 19.28 -13.34 7.68
N GLU A 5 20.00 -13.91 8.66
CA GLU A 5 20.60 -15.23 8.53
C GLU A 5 19.54 -16.32 8.53
N LYS A 6 18.50 -16.20 9.37
CA LYS A 6 17.35 -17.11 9.37
C LYS A 6 16.57 -17.04 8.06
N GLN A 7 16.34 -15.84 7.53
CA GLN A 7 15.65 -15.62 6.26
C GLN A 7 16.39 -16.31 5.13
N ARG A 8 17.71 -16.05 4.99
CA ARG A 8 18.54 -16.69 3.95
C ARG A 8 18.60 -18.21 4.07
N LEU A 9 18.60 -18.74 5.29
CA LEU A 9 18.61 -20.19 5.52
C LEU A 9 17.26 -20.81 5.15
N MET A 10 16.14 -20.13 5.46
CA MET A 10 14.79 -20.53 5.05
C MET A 10 14.64 -20.46 3.52
N ASP A 11 15.08 -19.37 2.89
CA ASP A 11 15.03 -19.18 1.44
C ASP A 11 15.85 -20.27 0.73
N GLY A 12 17.08 -20.52 1.21
CA GLY A 12 17.94 -21.56 0.63
C GLY A 12 17.45 -22.99 0.86
N MET A 13 16.71 -23.25 1.95
CA MET A 13 16.04 -24.54 2.16
C MET A 13 14.82 -24.69 1.25
N MET A 14 14.00 -23.64 1.11
CA MET A 14 12.84 -23.65 0.21
C MET A 14 13.26 -23.83 -1.25
N GLU A 15 14.23 -23.06 -1.73
CA GLU A 15 14.72 -23.19 -3.11
C GLU A 15 15.21 -24.60 -3.42
N LYS A 16 15.92 -25.24 -2.49
CA LYS A 16 16.36 -26.63 -2.66
C LYS A 16 15.21 -27.62 -2.61
N PHE A 17 14.24 -27.42 -1.72
CA PHE A 17 13.06 -28.29 -1.61
C PHE A 17 12.17 -28.22 -2.86
N PHE A 18 12.10 -27.05 -3.49
CA PHE A 18 11.32 -26.80 -4.69
C PHE A 18 12.13 -27.01 -5.98
N ALA A 19 13.45 -27.12 -5.95
CA ALA A 19 14.26 -27.31 -7.17
C ALA A 19 13.93 -28.62 -7.88
N ASP A 20 13.57 -29.66 -7.11
CA ASP A 20 13.34 -31.02 -7.62
C ASP A 20 11.88 -31.28 -8.04
N LEU A 21 11.00 -30.29 -7.92
CA LEU A 21 9.56 -30.43 -8.22
C LEU A 21 9.20 -29.75 -9.54
N THR A 22 8.33 -30.40 -10.32
CA THR A 22 7.72 -29.79 -11.51
C THR A 22 6.75 -28.65 -11.12
N PRO A 23 6.44 -27.71 -12.03
CA PRO A 23 5.47 -26.65 -11.77
C PRO A 23 4.11 -27.17 -11.30
N GLU A 24 3.65 -28.29 -11.88
CA GLU A 24 2.39 -28.95 -11.50
C GLU A 24 2.44 -29.53 -10.08
N GLU A 25 3.55 -30.17 -9.69
CA GLU A 25 3.75 -30.70 -8.34
C GLU A 25 3.88 -29.58 -7.30
N LYS A 26 4.55 -28.47 -7.66
CA LYS A 26 4.58 -27.26 -6.82
C LYS A 26 3.19 -26.70 -6.63
N GLN A 27 2.39 -26.63 -7.69
CA GLN A 27 1.04 -26.09 -7.64
C GLN A 27 0.11 -26.99 -6.81
N GLN A 28 0.19 -28.32 -6.95
CA GLN A 28 -0.56 -29.24 -6.10
C GLN A 28 -0.10 -29.19 -4.64
N MET A 29 1.21 -29.12 -4.41
CA MET A 29 1.76 -28.97 -3.06
C MET A 29 1.29 -27.66 -2.43
N MET A 30 1.38 -26.52 -3.11
CA MET A 30 0.85 -25.24 -2.64
C MET A 30 -0.66 -25.29 -2.39
N ALA A 31 -1.42 -25.93 -3.29
CA ALA A 31 -2.86 -26.10 -3.13
C ALA A 31 -3.24 -26.99 -1.94
N SER A 32 -2.42 -27.98 -1.60
CA SER A 32 -2.61 -28.83 -0.41
C SER A 32 -2.15 -28.17 0.90
N MET A 33 -1.15 -27.29 0.82
CA MET A 33 -0.60 -26.60 1.99
C MET A 33 -1.41 -25.35 2.37
N MET A 34 -2.06 -24.69 1.40
CA MET A 34 -2.90 -23.51 1.69
C MET A 34 -4.02 -23.79 2.70
N PRO A 35 -4.82 -24.87 2.57
CA PRO A 35 -5.86 -25.20 3.55
C PRO A 35 -5.27 -25.47 4.94
N MET A 36 -4.18 -26.24 4.99
CA MET A 36 -3.49 -26.54 6.25
C MET A 36 -2.93 -25.28 6.91
N MET A 37 -2.41 -24.33 6.12
CA MET A 37 -1.93 -23.05 6.61
C MET A 37 -3.07 -22.18 7.13
N MET A 38 -4.23 -22.16 6.45
CA MET A 38 -5.44 -21.49 6.92
C MET A 38 -6.03 -22.13 8.18
N GLU A 39 -5.90 -23.45 8.35
CA GLU A 39 -6.38 -24.18 9.51
C GLU A 39 -5.47 -24.01 10.73
N MET A 40 -4.16 -23.87 10.53
CA MET A 40 -3.18 -23.59 11.58
C MET A 40 -3.07 -22.09 11.93
N MET A 41 -3.52 -21.18 11.06
CA MET A 41 -3.44 -19.73 11.30
C MET A 41 -4.17 -19.30 12.58
N PRO A 42 -5.40 -19.78 12.90
CA PRO A 42 -6.05 -19.50 14.18
C PRO A 42 -5.24 -19.99 15.37
N GLN A 43 -4.61 -21.18 15.28
CA GLN A 43 -3.82 -21.77 16.37
C GLN A 43 -2.51 -21.00 16.62
N MET A 44 -1.90 -20.42 15.59
CA MET A 44 -0.75 -19.51 15.75
C MET A 44 -1.12 -18.11 16.25
N MET A 45 -2.40 -17.74 16.11
CA MET A 45 -2.97 -16.50 16.67
C MET A 45 -3.48 -16.73 18.11
N GLU A 46 -3.79 -17.97 18.48
CA GLU A 46 -4.23 -18.38 19.81
C GLU A 46 -3.04 -18.29 20.79
N GLY A 47 -2.98 -17.19 21.55
CA GLY A 47 -1.90 -16.89 22.50
C GLY A 47 -1.12 -15.60 22.19
N LYS A 48 -1.39 -14.93 21.06
CA LYS A 48 -0.93 -13.56 20.84
C LYS A 48 -2.00 -12.59 21.33
N ASP A 49 -1.67 -11.86 22.41
CA ASP A 49 -2.53 -10.82 22.97
C ASP A 49 -2.99 -9.86 21.85
N PRO A 50 -4.31 -9.64 21.67
CA PRO A 50 -4.85 -8.66 20.72
C PRO A 50 -4.22 -7.27 20.86
N GLY A 51 -3.83 -6.88 22.09
CA GLY A 51 -3.12 -5.62 22.34
C GLY A 51 -1.75 -5.57 21.65
N ASN A 52 -1.02 -6.68 21.64
CA ASN A 52 0.31 -6.78 21.04
C ASN A 52 0.23 -6.81 19.50
N MET A 53 -0.84 -7.36 18.92
CA MET A 53 -1.08 -7.24 17.47
C MET A 53 -1.43 -5.81 17.06
N MET A 54 -2.25 -5.12 17.85
CA MET A 54 -2.62 -3.73 17.57
C MET A 54 -1.40 -2.81 17.69
N GLU A 55 -0.55 -3.03 18.70
CA GLU A 55 0.69 -2.29 18.89
C GLU A 55 1.71 -2.56 17.76
N MET A 56 1.88 -3.82 17.36
CA MET A 56 2.73 -4.18 16.23
C MET A 56 2.21 -3.61 14.90
N MET A 57 0.88 -3.56 14.70
CA MET A 57 0.27 -2.91 13.55
C MET A 57 0.49 -1.40 13.56
N LEU A 58 0.35 -0.75 14.72
CA LEU A 58 0.64 0.68 14.87
C LEU A 58 2.12 1.00 14.64
N GLU A 59 3.02 0.13 15.10
CA GLU A 59 4.46 0.28 14.90
C GLU A 59 4.85 0.11 13.42
N LEU A 60 4.26 -0.88 12.73
CA LEU A 60 4.41 -1.04 11.28
C LEU A 60 3.86 0.17 10.52
N MET A 61 2.67 0.66 10.88
CA MET A 61 2.11 1.88 10.28
C MET A 61 3.00 3.11 10.52
N ARG A 62 3.61 3.24 11.70
CA ARG A 62 4.56 4.33 11.99
C ARG A 62 5.84 4.21 11.18
N LYS A 63 6.39 3.00 11.08
CA LYS A 63 7.64 2.72 10.38
C LYS A 63 7.49 2.89 8.87
N ASP A 64 6.36 2.47 8.33
CA ASP A 64 6.07 2.47 6.90
C ASP A 64 5.30 3.71 6.43
N MET A 65 4.86 4.59 7.35
CA MET A 65 4.21 5.86 7.04
C MET A 65 4.95 6.69 5.98
N PRO A 66 6.29 6.84 6.03
CA PRO A 66 7.04 7.52 4.97
C PRO A 66 6.93 6.81 3.61
N ALA A 67 6.92 5.47 3.60
CA ALA A 67 6.73 4.69 2.37
C ALA A 67 5.29 4.83 1.85
N MET A 68 4.29 4.86 2.73
CA MET A 68 2.89 5.12 2.38
C MET A 68 2.69 6.53 1.81
N GLN A 69 3.34 7.55 2.38
CA GLN A 69 3.31 8.92 1.87
C GLN A 69 3.94 9.02 0.47
N GLN A 70 5.09 8.38 0.27
CA GLN A 70 5.72 8.32 -1.05
C GLN A 70 4.86 7.55 -2.06
N MET A 71 4.22 6.47 -1.62
CA MET A 71 3.30 5.71 -2.45
C MET A 71 2.09 6.56 -2.83
N MET A 72 1.48 7.28 -1.89
CA MET A 72 0.36 8.18 -2.17
C MET A 72 0.73 9.25 -3.19
N THR A 73 1.84 9.96 -3.00
CA THR A 73 2.25 11.06 -3.89
C THR A 73 2.61 10.62 -5.31
N LYS A 74 3.10 9.39 -5.50
CA LYS A 74 3.49 8.87 -6.82
C LYS A 74 2.40 8.04 -7.50
N MET A 75 1.74 7.16 -6.74
CA MET A 75 0.77 6.20 -7.27
C MET A 75 -0.63 6.80 -7.39
N MET A 76 -1.06 7.65 -6.45
CA MET A 76 -2.42 8.19 -6.47
C MET A 76 -2.74 8.93 -7.78
N PRO A 77 -1.87 9.80 -8.34
CA PRO A 77 -2.15 10.45 -9.61
C PRO A 77 -2.33 9.44 -10.76
N GLN A 78 -1.57 8.35 -10.76
CA GLN A 78 -1.67 7.29 -11.78
C GLN A 78 -2.97 6.48 -11.61
N CYS A 79 -3.38 6.18 -10.38
CA CYS A 79 -4.66 5.52 -10.12
C CYS A 79 -5.83 6.39 -10.61
N LEU A 80 -5.78 7.70 -10.32
CA LEU A 80 -6.81 8.64 -10.76
C LEU A 80 -6.90 8.74 -12.29
N SER A 81 -5.78 8.69 -13.02
CA SER A 81 -5.81 8.73 -14.49
C SER A 81 -6.52 7.54 -15.11
N MET A 82 -6.49 6.37 -14.45
CA MET A 82 -7.19 5.17 -14.89
C MET A 82 -8.66 5.11 -14.43
N MET A 83 -8.94 5.62 -13.23
CA MET A 83 -10.27 5.54 -12.62
C MET A 83 -11.21 6.65 -13.10
N LEU A 84 -10.77 7.90 -13.13
CA LEU A 84 -11.62 9.05 -13.46
C LEU A 84 -12.36 8.87 -14.80
N PRO A 85 -11.74 8.40 -15.90
CA PRO A 85 -12.45 8.21 -17.17
C PRO A 85 -13.65 7.25 -17.11
N ARG A 86 -13.69 6.35 -16.11
CA ARG A 86 -14.76 5.37 -15.91
C ARG A 86 -15.95 5.92 -15.13
N ILE A 87 -15.77 7.08 -14.48
CA ILE A 87 -16.81 7.78 -13.75
C ILE A 87 -17.66 8.58 -14.74
N GLY A 88 -18.98 8.60 -14.52
CA GLY A 88 -19.93 9.37 -15.33
C GLY A 88 -19.49 10.83 -15.47
N LYS A 89 -19.82 11.47 -16.59
CA LYS A 89 -19.40 12.86 -16.86
C LYS A 89 -19.95 13.79 -15.78
N GLU A 90 -21.23 13.66 -15.46
CA GLU A 90 -21.96 14.49 -14.51
C GLU A 90 -21.37 14.33 -13.10
N GLU A 91 -21.11 13.09 -12.69
CA GLU A 91 -20.46 12.77 -11.41
C GLU A 91 -19.04 13.35 -11.35
N ARG A 92 -18.25 13.27 -12.43
CA ARG A 92 -16.92 13.88 -12.48
C ARG A 92 -16.96 15.39 -12.33
N VAL A 93 -17.92 16.06 -12.98
CA VAL A 93 -18.07 17.52 -12.91
C VAL A 93 -18.37 17.98 -11.48
N GLU A 94 -19.11 17.19 -10.70
CA GLU A 94 -19.34 17.50 -9.28
C GLU A 94 -18.17 17.09 -8.37
N PHE A 95 -17.56 15.93 -8.63
CA PHE A 95 -16.51 15.35 -7.81
C PHE A 95 -15.19 16.13 -7.88
N ILE A 96 -14.73 16.49 -9.08
CA ILE A 96 -13.39 17.06 -9.29
C ILE A 96 -13.20 18.38 -8.53
N PRO A 97 -14.13 19.37 -8.58
CA PRO A 97 -13.97 20.61 -7.84
C PRO A 97 -13.87 20.39 -6.31
N ARG A 98 -14.66 19.45 -5.76
CA ARG A 98 -14.61 19.11 -4.32
C ARG A 98 -13.25 18.52 -3.94
N MET A 99 -12.72 17.61 -4.76
CA MET A 99 -11.41 17.01 -4.54
C MET A 99 -10.28 18.06 -4.63
N VAL A 100 -10.32 18.94 -5.64
CA VAL A 100 -9.32 20.00 -5.80
C VAL A 100 -9.37 20.99 -4.62
N ALA A 101 -10.56 21.35 -4.14
CA ALA A 101 -10.70 22.22 -2.97
C ALA A 101 -10.03 21.61 -1.72
N VAL A 102 -10.29 20.33 -1.44
CA VAL A 102 -9.65 19.63 -0.31
C VAL A 102 -8.13 19.58 -0.47
N LEU A 103 -7.63 19.26 -1.67
CA LEU A 103 -6.18 19.20 -1.91
C LEU A 103 -5.52 20.57 -1.75
N LEU A 104 -6.17 21.66 -2.16
CA LEU A 104 -5.63 23.01 -2.01
C LEU A 104 -5.70 23.51 -0.57
N GLU A 105 -6.81 23.29 0.13
CA GLU A 105 -6.98 23.76 1.51
C GLU A 105 -6.08 23.00 2.48
N GLN A 106 -6.11 21.65 2.42
CA GLN A 106 -5.34 20.81 3.33
C GLN A 106 -3.88 20.70 2.90
N GLY A 107 -3.60 20.72 1.61
CA GLY A 107 -2.24 20.64 1.09
C GLY A 107 -1.42 21.93 1.26
N SER A 108 -2.08 23.06 1.54
CA SER A 108 -1.41 24.31 1.89
C SER A 108 -1.35 24.58 3.40
N ASP A 109 -1.71 23.63 4.25
CA ASP A 109 -1.61 23.81 5.69
C ASP A 109 -0.15 24.10 6.09
N GLY A 110 0.05 25.12 6.93
CA GLY A 110 1.37 25.62 7.32
C GLY A 110 2.11 26.47 6.28
N MET A 111 1.54 26.73 5.10
CA MET A 111 2.11 27.64 4.10
C MET A 111 1.73 29.11 4.37
N THR A 112 2.59 30.02 3.93
CA THR A 112 2.27 31.44 3.82
C THR A 112 1.36 31.73 2.62
N GLU A 113 0.73 32.91 2.60
CA GLU A 113 -0.12 33.33 1.46
C GLU A 113 0.66 33.43 0.14
N GLU A 114 1.94 33.80 0.19
CA GLU A 114 2.81 33.85 -1.00
C GLU A 114 3.07 32.44 -1.56
N GLU A 115 3.39 31.48 -0.69
CA GLU A 115 3.60 30.07 -1.06
C GLU A 115 2.31 29.44 -1.60
N ARG A 116 1.18 29.72 -0.95
CA ARG A 116 -0.13 29.26 -1.41
C ARG A 116 -0.48 29.83 -2.78
N THR A 117 -0.18 31.11 -3.02
CA THR A 117 -0.36 31.77 -4.31
C THR A 117 0.54 31.14 -5.39
N ASP A 118 1.80 30.84 -5.07
CA ASP A 118 2.71 30.16 -6.00
C ASP A 118 2.23 28.73 -6.33
N LEU A 119 1.76 27.98 -5.32
CA LEU A 119 1.16 26.67 -5.50
C LEU A 119 -0.02 26.71 -6.48
N MET A 120 -0.95 27.64 -6.28
CA MET A 120 -2.11 27.81 -7.18
C MET A 120 -1.68 28.13 -8.62
N LYS A 121 -0.67 28.99 -8.80
CA LYS A 121 -0.11 29.30 -10.14
C LYS A 121 0.49 28.06 -10.81
N ARG A 122 1.21 27.21 -10.06
CA ARG A 122 1.76 25.95 -10.58
C ARG A 122 0.65 24.98 -10.99
N VAL A 123 -0.39 24.86 -10.18
CA VAL A 123 -1.55 24.00 -10.47
C VAL A 123 -2.25 24.47 -11.76
N ALA A 124 -2.54 25.76 -11.89
CA ALA A 124 -3.15 26.32 -13.10
C ALA A 124 -2.31 26.03 -14.36
N LYS A 125 -1.00 26.25 -14.28
CA LYS A 125 -0.06 25.95 -15.37
C LYS A 125 -0.07 24.48 -15.79
N ILE A 126 -0.17 23.54 -14.84
CA ILE A 126 -0.21 22.10 -15.12
C ILE A 126 -1.58 21.69 -15.70
N ALA A 127 -2.66 22.28 -15.20
CA ALA A 127 -4.02 22.00 -15.65
C ALA A 127 -4.34 22.54 -17.06
N GLY A 128 -3.43 23.32 -17.65
CA GLY A 128 -3.63 23.95 -18.96
C GLY A 128 -4.60 25.13 -18.93
N ALA A 129 -4.73 25.78 -17.77
CA ALA A 129 -5.55 26.98 -17.56
C ALA A 129 -4.71 28.26 -17.58
#